data_AF-A0AAN6VXS9-F1
#
_entry.id   AF-A0AAN6VXS9-F1
#
_cell.length_a   1.000
_cell.length_b   1.000
_cell.length_c   1.000
_cell.angle_alpha   90.00
_cell.angle_beta   90.00
_cell.angle_gamma   90.00
#
_symmetry.space_group_name_H-M   'P 1'
#
loop_
_entity.id
_entity.type
_entity.pdbx_description
1 polymer ?
#
loop_
_entity_poly.entity_id
_entity_poly.type
_entity_poly.pdbx_seq_one_letter_code
_entity_poly.pdbx_strand_id
1 'polypeptide(L)'
;KQRLNNLLRSLAFQLYSKCFNSQTDLDRLLTLHEDGQKQPTTESLSKTVQIMMKRPQKLRIVLDALDECTAKSELLKWLENLSTSEL
;
A
#
# COMPACT_ATOMS: atom_id res chain seq x y z
N LYS A 1 -14.85 1.67 -9.74
CA LYS A 1 -13.72 2.22 -10.52
C LYS A 1 -12.49 2.28 -9.62
N GLN A 2 -11.39 1.64 -10.02
CA GLN A 2 -10.18 1.53 -9.19
C GLN A 2 -9.40 2.86 -9.21
N ARG A 3 -8.99 3.33 -8.03
CA ARG A 3 -8.08 4.49 -7.80
C ARG A 3 -6.87 4.01 -7.01
N LEU A 4 -5.71 4.65 -7.16
CA LEU A 4 -4.49 4.26 -6.45
C LEU A 4 -4.73 4.15 -4.93
N ASN A 5 -5.40 5.13 -4.34
CA ASN A 5 -5.67 5.11 -2.91
C ASN A 5 -6.50 3.88 -2.46
N ASN A 6 -7.52 3.48 -3.22
CA ASN A 6 -8.32 2.29 -2.89
C ASN A 6 -7.49 1.01 -2.98
N LEU A 7 -6.61 0.91 -3.98
CA LEU A 7 -5.66 -0.19 -4.08
C LEU A 7 -4.72 -0.23 -2.87
N LEU A 8 -4.14 0.92 -2.50
CA LEU A 8 -3.23 1.02 -1.36
C LEU A 8 -3.90 0.61 -0.05
N ARG A 9 -5.15 1.02 0.19
CA ARG A 9 -5.91 0.60 1.38
C ARG A 9 -6.17 -0.90 1.39
N SER A 10 -6.56 -1.46 0.23
CA SER A 10 -6.77 -2.91 0.10
C SER A 10 -5.47 -3.69 0.34
N LEU A 11 -4.35 -3.23 -0.22
CA LEU A 11 -3.04 -3.85 -0.02
C LEU A 11 -2.58 -3.74 1.44
N ALA A 12 -2.71 -2.57 2.08
CA ALA A 12 -2.38 -2.38 3.48
C ALA A 12 -3.15 -3.37 4.37
N PHE A 13 -4.46 -3.50 4.15
CA PHE A 13 -5.29 -4.44 4.90
C PHE A 13 -4.89 -5.90 4.66
N GLN A 14 -4.59 -6.28 3.41
CA GLN A 14 -4.14 -7.63 3.08
C GLN A 14 -2.76 -7.95 3.69
N LEU A 15 -1.83 -7.00 3.69
CA LEU A 15 -0.52 -7.16 4.30
C LEU A 15 -0.65 -7.27 5.83
N TYR A 16 -1.46 -6.41 6.44
CA TYR A 16 -1.74 -6.44 7.87
C TYR A 16 -2.30 -7.80 8.32
N SER A 17 -3.27 -8.33 7.57
CA SER A 17 -3.92 -9.60 7.89
C SER A 17 -3.07 -10.84 7.58
N LYS A 18 -2.20 -10.78 6.55
CA LYS A 18 -1.45 -11.97 6.06
C LYS A 18 0.04 -11.97 6.42
N CYS A 19 0.59 -10.84 6.87
CA CYS A 19 2.00 -10.70 7.20
C CYS A 19 2.16 -10.05 8.58
N PHE A 20 2.30 -10.89 9.60
CA PHE A 20 2.43 -10.47 11.01
C PHE A 20 3.53 -9.41 11.22
N ASN A 21 4.67 -9.57 10.53
CA ASN A 21 5.81 -8.66 10.63
C ASN A 21 5.57 -7.26 10.05
N SER A 22 4.43 -7.03 9.38
CA SER A 22 4.06 -5.75 8.76
C SER A 22 3.00 -4.97 9.53
N GLN A 23 2.42 -5.54 10.58
CA GLN A 23 1.32 -4.92 11.33
C GLN A 23 1.74 -3.61 11.98
N THR A 24 2.95 -3.59 12.56
CA THR A 24 3.50 -2.43 13.28
C THR A 24 3.65 -1.18 12.42
N ASP A 25 3.85 -1.34 11.11
CA ASP A 25 3.97 -0.21 10.18
C ASP A 25 2.63 0.51 9.99
N LEU A 26 1.54 -0.25 9.84
CA LEU A 26 0.20 0.30 9.71
C LEU A 26 -0.31 0.84 11.05
N ASP A 27 -0.08 0.13 12.15
CA ASP A 27 -0.46 0.59 13.49
C ASP A 27 0.18 1.96 13.79
N ARG A 28 1.47 2.11 13.50
CA ARG A 28 2.19 3.39 13.65
C ARG A 28 1.57 4.50 12.81
N LEU A 29 1.19 4.20 11.57
CA LEU A 29 0.53 5.18 10.71
C LEU A 29 -0.80 5.64 11.33
N LEU A 30 -1.61 4.70 11.85
CA LEU A 30 -2.90 5.01 12.46
C LEU A 30 -2.76 5.83 13.76
N THR A 31 -1.82 5.48 14.63
CA THR A 31 -1.53 6.27 15.85
C THR A 31 -1.14 7.71 15.53
N LEU A 32 -0.37 7.93 14.45
CA LEU A 32 -0.02 9.28 13.98
C LEU A 32 -1.21 10.06 13.41
N HIS A 33 -2.33 9.40 13.16
CA HIS A 33 -3.54 9.97 12.55
C HIS A 33 -4.75 9.83 13.49
N GLU A 34 -4.57 10.26 14.75
CA GLU A 34 -5.63 10.29 15.77
C GLU A 34 -6.26 8.91 15.97
N ASP A 35 -5.41 7.88 16.09
CA ASP A 35 -5.80 6.47 16.20
C ASP A 35 -6.76 6.01 15.08
N GLY A 36 -6.53 6.53 13.86
CA GLY A 36 -7.32 6.23 12.68
C GLY A 36 -8.59 7.07 12.52
N GLN A 37 -8.87 8.03 13.41
CA GLN A 37 -9.98 8.97 13.23
C GLN A 37 -9.74 9.94 12.07
N LYS A 38 -8.48 10.22 11.76
CA LYS A 38 -8.08 11.03 10.61
C LYS A 38 -7.57 10.16 9.47
N GLN A 39 -7.99 10.48 8.25
CA GLN A 39 -7.53 9.74 7.06
C GLN A 39 -6.09 10.15 6.69
N PRO A 40 -5.16 9.19 6.52
CA PRO A 40 -3.84 9.48 6.01
C PRO A 40 -3.88 9.91 4.54
N THR A 41 -2.91 10.70 4.12
CA THR A 41 -2.73 11.05 2.71
C THR A 41 -2.37 9.83 1.88
N THR A 42 -2.68 9.84 0.58
CA THR A 42 -2.30 8.75 -0.35
C THR A 42 -0.79 8.50 -0.33
N GLU A 43 0.01 9.55 -0.19
CA GLU A 43 1.47 9.45 -0.11
C GLU A 43 1.94 8.74 1.18
N SER A 44 1.40 9.11 2.34
CA SER A 44 1.75 8.49 3.62
C SER A 44 1.36 7.01 3.63
N LEU A 45 0.19 6.69 3.08
CA LEU A 45 -0.27 5.33 2.93
C LEU A 45 0.62 4.54 1.94
N SER A 46 1.00 5.14 0.81
CA SER A 46 1.91 4.54 -0.16
C SER A 46 3.25 4.17 0.48
N LYS A 47 3.87 5.11 1.21
CA LYS A 47 5.13 4.88 1.92
C LYS A 47 5.00 3.74 2.94
N THR A 48 3.89 3.70 3.67
CA THR A 48 3.61 2.64 4.65
C THR A 48 3.48 1.28 3.98
N VAL A 49 2.69 1.18 2.90
CA VAL A 49 2.56 -0.07 2.12
C VAL A 49 3.91 -0.53 1.56
N GLN A 50 4.74 0.39 1.06
CA GLN A 50 6.09 0.08 0.58
C GLN A 50 6.96 -0.54 1.67
N ILE A 51 6.91 -0.02 2.89
CA ILE A 51 7.65 -0.58 4.03
C ILE A 51 7.08 -1.97 4.39
N MET A 52 5.76 -2.10 4.48
CA MET A 52 5.09 -3.39 4.76
C MET A 52 5.48 -4.47 3.74
N MET A 53 5.60 -4.11 2.46
CA MET A 53 5.99 -5.02 1.38
C MET A 53 7.44 -5.54 1.51
N LYS A 54 8.32 -4.83 2.23
CA LYS A 54 9.71 -5.23 2.48
C LYS A 54 9.87 -6.16 3.70
N ARG A 55 8.83 -6.33 4.53
CA ARG A 55 8.84 -7.19 5.72
C ARG A 55 8.91 -8.70 5.43
N PRO A 56 8.12 -9.25 4.49
CA PRO A 56 8.21 -10.67 4.17
C PRO A 56 9.43 -10.99 3.29
N GLN A 57 10.05 -12.16 3.51
CA GLN A 57 11.17 -12.64 2.69
C GLN A 57 10.79 -12.81 1.21
N LYS A 58 9.53 -13.16 0.94
CA LYS A 58 8.98 -13.30 -0.41
C LYS A 58 7.54 -12.83 -0.44
N LEU A 59 7.24 -11.89 -1.33
CA LEU A 59 5.90 -11.36 -1.56
C LEU A 59 5.49 -11.57 -3.01
N ARG A 60 4.25 -12.01 -3.23
CA ARG A 60 3.61 -12.04 -4.55
C ARG A 60 2.28 -11.32 -4.46
N ILE A 61 2.08 -10.33 -5.31
CA ILE A 61 0.85 -9.56 -5.42
C ILE A 61 0.27 -9.81 -6.81
N VAL A 62 -1.02 -10.11 -6.86
CA VAL A 62 -1.79 -10.19 -8.11
C VAL A 62 -2.73 -8.99 -8.11
N LEU A 63 -2.66 -8.20 -9.17
CA LEU A 63 -3.55 -7.08 -9.41
C LEU A 63 -4.56 -7.50 -10.48
N ASP A 64 -5.81 -7.67 -10.08
CA ASP A 64 -6.93 -7.93 -10.99
C ASP A 64 -7.59 -6.63 -11.46
N ALA A 65 -8.33 -6.71 -12.57
CA ALA A 65 -9.15 -5.63 -13.14
C ALA A 65 -8.38 -4.32 -13.43
N LEU A 66 -7.11 -4.43 -13.87
CA LEU A 66 -6.26 -3.28 -14.21
C LEU A 66 -6.84 -2.42 -15.35
N ASP A 67 -7.64 -3.01 -16.22
CA ASP A 67 -8.39 -2.36 -17.30
C ASP A 67 -9.55 -1.49 -16.78
N GLU A 68 -10.11 -1.80 -15.61
CA GLU A 68 -11.11 -0.98 -14.93
C GLU A 68 -10.51 0.18 -14.10
N CYS A 69 -9.18 0.35 -14.15
CA CYS A 69 -8.48 1.41 -13.45
C CYS A 69 -8.60 2.76 -14.16
N THR A 70 -9.40 3.65 -13.58
CA THR A 70 -9.54 5.03 -14.09
C THR A 70 -8.30 5.89 -13.92
N ALA A 71 -7.36 5.48 -13.08
CA ALA A 71 -6.12 6.20 -12.77
C ALA A 71 -4.89 5.34 -13.14
N LYS A 72 -4.95 4.65 -14.29
CA LYS A 72 -3.92 3.70 -14.72
C LYS A 72 -2.51 4.32 -14.76
N SER A 73 -2.36 5.58 -15.18
CA SER A 73 -1.06 6.26 -15.21
C SER A 73 -0.46 6.45 -13.81
N GLU A 74 -1.28 6.85 -12.84
CA GLU A 74 -0.87 7.02 -11.43
C GLU A 74 -0.44 5.67 -10.84
N LEU A 75 -1.20 4.61 -11.14
CA LEU A 75 -0.88 3.25 -10.73
C LEU A 75 0.43 2.74 -11.35
N LEU A 76 0.62 2.92 -12.66
CA LEU A 76 1.84 2.50 -13.34
C LEU A 76 3.06 3.24 -12.80
N LYS A 77 2.96 4.56 -12.60
CA LYS A 77 4.04 5.35 -11.99
C LYS A 77 4.36 4.87 -10.57
N TRP A 78 3.36 4.48 -9.79
CA TRP A 78 3.57 3.89 -8.47
C TRP A 78 4.29 2.54 -8.55
N LEU A 79 3.91 1.67 -9.49
CA LEU A 79 4.59 0.39 -9.73
C LEU A 79 6.03 0.57 -10.22
N GLU A 80 6.29 1.54 -11.09
CA GLU A 80 7.64 1.89 -11.54
C GLU A 80 8.50 2.34 -10.35
N ASN A 81 7.97 3.20 -9.48
CA ASN A 81 8.66 3.64 -8.25
C ASN A 81 8.96 2.47 -7.29
N LEU A 82 8.11 1.43 -7.27
CA LEU A 82 8.40 0.21 -6.50
C LEU A 82 9.58 -0.57 -7.08
N SER A 83 9.68 -0.64 -8.42
CA SER A 83 10.74 -1.38 -9.11
C SER A 83 12.09 -0.65 -9.12
N THR A 84 12.08 0.68 -9.02
CA THR A 84 13.28 1.54 -9.01
C THR A 84 13.75 1.92 -7.62
N SER A 85 12.91 1.76 -6.59
CA SER A 85 13.37 1.77 -5.20
C SER A 85 14.35 0.61 -5.01
N GLU A 86 15.65 0.91 -5.00
CA GLU A 86 16.72 -0.06 -4.82
C GLU A 86 16.47 -1.03 -3.65
N LEU A 87 16.88 -2.28 -3.92
CA LEU A 87 17.10 -3.38 -2.99
C LEU A 87 18.09 -2.99 -1.89
#